data_AF-A0A951JVF5-F1
#
_entry.id   AF-A0A951JVF5-F1
#
_cell.length_a   1.000
_cell.length_b   1.000
_cell.length_c   1.000
_cell.angle_alpha   90.00
_cell.angle_beta   90.00
_cell.angle_gamma   90.00
#
_symmetry.space_group_name_H-M   'P 1'
#
loop_
_entity.id
_entity.type
_entity.pdbx_description
1 polymer ?
#
loop_
_entity_poly.entity_id
_entity_poly.type
_entity_poly.pdbx_seq_one_letter_code
_entity_poly.pdbx_strand_id
1 'polypeptide(L)'
;MNRSSPSSFACELDGAIASAGFSSGHRFVVGHWDESPLGPMDDVMWARPDGERVLIVDRPVVADFITSVYRFDAVETRPLSVAMDGAVLVVTTGELRLALRAGRRWPIPLLGLRSQRSLRPIERLVARVVLGVRTSGTSPTGVREWYRASEYRPVVAAEAYLEGRHLGELGRFHEPAGFGFSEPPRRPAIVRVRPRLEDPTGCLEEVLRAGRRGR
;
A
#
# COMPACT_ATOMS: atom_id res chain seq x y z
N MET A 1 -13.15 39.64 -2.54
CA MET A 1 -13.12 38.36 -3.27
C MET A 1 -12.79 37.25 -2.29
N ASN A 2 -13.80 36.50 -1.87
CA ASN A 2 -13.69 35.45 -0.87
C ASN A 2 -13.01 34.24 -1.55
N ARG A 3 -11.75 33.93 -1.18
CA ARG A 3 -11.12 32.68 -1.60
C ARG A 3 -11.81 31.59 -0.79
N SER A 4 -12.78 30.90 -1.39
CA SER A 4 -13.31 29.65 -0.83
C SER A 4 -12.12 28.72 -0.61
N SER A 5 -11.77 28.47 0.66
CA SER A 5 -10.82 27.40 0.98
C SER A 5 -11.34 26.13 0.31
N PRO A 6 -10.52 25.39 -0.46
CA PRO A 6 -10.96 24.10 -0.98
C PRO A 6 -11.43 23.26 0.21
N SER A 7 -12.63 22.72 0.12
CA SER A 7 -13.15 21.83 1.16
C SER A 7 -12.21 20.64 1.25
N SER A 8 -11.53 20.49 2.39
CA SER A 8 -10.67 19.34 2.63
C SER A 8 -11.49 18.05 2.47
N PHE A 9 -11.07 17.18 1.56
CA PHE A 9 -11.70 15.88 1.37
C PHE A 9 -11.02 14.86 2.28
N ALA A 10 -11.78 13.98 2.90
CA ALA A 10 -11.21 12.87 3.66
C ALA A 10 -11.92 11.57 3.34
N CYS A 11 -11.14 10.49 3.28
CA CYS A 11 -11.66 9.14 3.10
C CYS A 11 -10.88 8.13 3.94
N GLU A 12 -11.47 6.95 4.10
CA GLU A 12 -10.83 5.82 4.76
C GLU A 12 -10.86 4.62 3.82
N LEU A 13 -9.85 3.76 3.96
CA LEU A 13 -9.81 2.45 3.34
C LEU A 13 -9.70 1.41 4.46
N ASP A 14 -10.11 0.17 4.19
CA ASP A 14 -9.88 -1.00 5.03
C ASP A 14 -9.40 -2.16 4.17
N GLY A 15 -8.38 -2.88 4.63
CA GLY A 15 -7.80 -3.97 3.88
C GLY A 15 -6.48 -4.49 4.44
N ALA A 16 -5.69 -5.08 3.55
CA ALA A 16 -4.35 -5.58 3.83
C ALA A 16 -3.33 -4.95 2.90
N ILE A 17 -2.14 -4.67 3.45
CA ILE A 17 -0.94 -4.41 2.66
C ILE A 17 0.01 -5.58 2.87
N ALA A 18 0.44 -6.20 1.77
CA ALA A 18 1.51 -7.16 1.77
C ALA A 18 2.78 -6.55 1.16
N SER A 19 3.94 -6.94 1.69
CA SER A 19 5.24 -6.53 1.16
C SER A 19 6.16 -7.73 1.08
N ALA A 20 6.91 -7.81 -0.01
CA ALA A 20 7.92 -8.82 -0.22
C ALA A 20 8.97 -8.32 -1.20
N GLY A 21 10.11 -8.98 -1.23
CA GLY A 21 11.01 -8.86 -2.35
C GLY A 21 11.91 -10.06 -2.45
N PHE A 22 12.69 -10.09 -3.52
CA PHE A 22 13.40 -11.27 -3.95
C PHE A 22 14.89 -11.00 -4.20
N SER A 23 15.69 -12.06 -4.18
CA SER A 23 17.14 -12.02 -4.45
C SER A 23 17.51 -11.48 -5.85
N SER A 24 16.57 -11.52 -6.80
CA SER A 24 16.70 -10.82 -8.10
C SER A 24 16.70 -9.29 -8.01
N GLY A 25 16.34 -8.72 -6.85
CA GLY A 25 16.21 -7.28 -6.64
C GLY A 25 14.78 -6.72 -6.81
N HIS A 26 13.84 -7.51 -7.33
CA HIS A 26 12.44 -7.10 -7.43
C HIS A 26 11.80 -7.00 -6.05
N ARG A 27 11.07 -5.92 -5.80
CA ARG A 27 10.35 -5.64 -4.55
C ARG A 27 8.91 -5.27 -4.87
N PHE A 28 7.97 -5.76 -4.09
CA PHE A 28 6.54 -5.60 -4.29
C PHE A 28 5.87 -5.13 -3.01
N VAL A 29 4.94 -4.18 -3.16
CA VAL A 29 3.90 -3.85 -2.20
C VAL A 29 2.57 -4.13 -2.87
N VAL A 30 1.69 -4.86 -2.19
CA VAL A 30 0.39 -5.26 -2.71
C VAL A 30 -0.66 -4.69 -1.76
N GLY A 31 -1.51 -3.80 -2.26
CA GLY A 31 -2.72 -3.39 -1.58
C GLY A 31 -3.89 -4.29 -1.98
N HIS A 32 -4.57 -4.84 -0.99
CA HIS A 32 -5.83 -5.56 -1.15
C HIS A 32 -6.87 -4.89 -0.27
N TRP A 33 -7.79 -4.15 -0.88
CA TRP A 33 -8.70 -3.26 -0.18
C TRP A 33 -10.13 -3.81 -0.23
N ASP A 34 -10.60 -4.27 0.93
CA ASP A 34 -11.97 -4.74 1.12
C ASP A 34 -12.95 -3.56 0.99
N GLU A 35 -12.58 -2.41 1.55
CA GLU A 35 -13.36 -1.18 1.51
C GLU A 35 -12.52 0.01 1.06
N SER A 36 -13.05 0.78 0.09
CA SER A 36 -12.48 2.06 -0.33
C SER A 36 -13.57 2.96 -0.93
N PRO A 37 -13.31 4.25 -1.17
CA PRO A 37 -14.24 5.16 -1.84
C PRO A 37 -14.63 4.73 -3.28
N LEU A 38 -13.86 3.84 -3.90
CA LEU A 38 -14.11 3.26 -5.22
C LEU A 38 -14.79 1.88 -5.18
N GLY A 39 -15.08 1.38 -3.98
CA GLY A 39 -15.43 -0.03 -3.72
C GLY A 39 -14.17 -0.88 -3.51
N PRO A 40 -14.30 -2.23 -3.51
CA PRO A 40 -13.14 -3.10 -3.45
C PRO A 40 -12.15 -2.79 -4.58
N MET A 41 -10.86 -2.82 -4.26
CA MET A 41 -9.80 -2.55 -5.23
C MET A 41 -8.48 -3.21 -4.81
N ASP A 42 -7.63 -3.42 -5.81
CA ASP A 42 -6.30 -3.98 -5.64
C ASP A 42 -5.26 -3.11 -6.34
N ASP A 43 -4.05 -3.08 -5.79
CA ASP A 43 -2.91 -2.42 -6.40
C ASP A 43 -1.61 -3.19 -6.14
N VAL A 44 -0.69 -3.11 -7.08
CA VAL A 44 0.67 -3.63 -6.93
C VAL A 44 1.65 -2.52 -7.25
N MET A 45 2.38 -2.09 -6.24
CA MET A 45 3.54 -1.21 -6.39
C MET A 45 4.78 -2.09 -6.53
N TRP A 46 5.46 -1.98 -7.67
CA TRP A 46 6.60 -2.79 -8.03
C TRP A 46 7.83 -1.92 -8.19
N ALA A 47 8.84 -2.14 -7.34
CA ALA A 47 10.17 -1.57 -7.53
C ALA A 47 11.06 -2.61 -8.22
N ARG A 48 11.50 -2.27 -9.43
CA ARG A 48 12.40 -3.08 -10.26
C ARG A 48 13.85 -2.99 -9.74
N PRO A 49 14.73 -3.95 -10.12
CA PRO A 49 16.14 -3.95 -9.70
C PRO A 49 16.92 -2.73 -10.20
N ASP A 50 16.51 -2.13 -11.31
CA ASP A 50 17.07 -0.91 -11.89
C ASP A 50 16.61 0.38 -11.18
N GLY A 51 15.68 0.27 -10.22
CA GLY A 51 15.14 1.39 -9.44
C GLY A 51 13.85 1.98 -10.00
N GLU A 52 13.34 1.51 -11.14
CA GLU A 52 12.06 1.95 -11.69
C GLU A 52 10.88 1.51 -10.79
N ARG A 53 9.96 2.42 -10.50
CA ARG A 53 8.73 2.16 -9.74
C ARG A 53 7.53 2.13 -10.66
N VAL A 54 6.87 0.98 -10.71
CA VAL A 54 5.68 0.74 -11.52
C VAL A 54 4.48 0.55 -10.61
N LEU A 55 3.37 1.22 -10.92
CA LEU A 55 2.06 0.92 -10.37
C LEU A 55 1.29 0.02 -11.32
N ILE A 56 0.79 -1.12 -10.86
CA ILE A 56 -0.12 -2.00 -11.61
C ILE A 56 -1.49 -1.99 -10.93
N VAL A 57 -2.53 -1.73 -11.70
CA VAL A 57 -3.94 -1.74 -11.24
C VAL A 57 -4.85 -2.38 -12.28
N ASP A 58 -6.05 -2.78 -11.84
CA ASP A 58 -7.07 -3.38 -12.71
C ASP A 58 -7.91 -2.36 -13.51
N ARG A 59 -8.00 -1.12 -13.02
CA ARG A 59 -8.89 -0.08 -13.56
C ARG A 59 -8.23 1.31 -13.56
N PRO A 60 -8.47 2.14 -14.59
CA PRO A 60 -7.88 3.48 -14.68
C PRO A 60 -8.23 4.39 -13.49
N VAL A 61 -9.46 4.34 -13.00
CA VAL A 61 -9.89 5.17 -11.85
C VAL A 61 -9.11 4.85 -10.57
N VAL A 62 -8.64 3.61 -10.41
CA VAL A 62 -7.79 3.21 -9.27
C VAL A 62 -6.39 3.79 -9.46
N ALA A 63 -5.85 3.76 -10.69
CA ALA A 63 -4.59 4.44 -11.01
C ALA A 63 -4.65 5.94 -10.71
N ASP A 64 -5.69 6.63 -11.17
CA ASP A 64 -5.85 8.08 -10.92
C ASP A 64 -5.93 8.38 -9.40
N PHE A 65 -6.64 7.54 -8.66
CA PHE A 65 -6.76 7.69 -7.20
C PHE A 65 -5.41 7.50 -6.50
N ILE A 66 -4.66 6.45 -6.82
CA ILE A 66 -3.38 6.14 -6.18
C ILE A 66 -2.31 7.16 -6.60
N THR A 67 -2.28 7.60 -7.86
CA THR A 67 -1.32 8.60 -8.36
C THR A 67 -1.59 10.01 -7.87
N SER A 68 -2.80 10.29 -7.40
CA SER A 68 -3.12 11.50 -6.64
C SER A 68 -2.45 11.52 -5.25
N VAL A 69 -2.01 10.35 -4.75
CA VAL A 69 -1.31 10.20 -3.47
C VAL A 69 0.19 9.98 -3.68
N TYR A 70 0.59 9.03 -4.51
CA TYR A 70 1.98 8.64 -4.74
C TYR A 70 2.45 8.92 -6.15
N ARG A 71 3.77 8.94 -6.35
CA ARG A 71 4.40 9.08 -7.67
C ARG A 71 5.04 7.77 -8.10
N PHE A 72 4.87 7.45 -9.37
CA PHE A 72 5.45 6.28 -10.02
C PHE A 72 6.12 6.72 -11.32
N ASP A 73 7.11 5.95 -11.74
CA ASP A 73 7.83 6.19 -13.00
C ASP A 73 7.03 5.64 -14.19
N ALA A 74 6.25 4.56 -13.96
CA ALA A 74 5.28 4.02 -14.90
C ALA A 74 3.98 3.59 -14.20
N VAL A 75 2.88 3.63 -14.94
CA VAL A 75 1.55 3.14 -14.49
C VAL A 75 1.00 2.20 -15.56
N GLU A 76 0.70 0.98 -15.16
CA GLU A 76 0.20 -0.09 -16.00
C GLU A 76 -1.23 -0.45 -15.57
N THR A 77 -2.22 -0.19 -16.42
CA THR A 77 -3.58 -0.70 -16.21
C THR A 77 -3.75 -1.97 -17.03
N ARG A 78 -3.85 -3.12 -16.36
CA ARG A 78 -3.96 -4.44 -16.99
C ARG A 78 -4.71 -5.42 -16.08
N PRO A 79 -5.13 -6.60 -16.57
CA PRO A 79 -5.78 -7.59 -15.71
C PRO A 79 -4.92 -7.90 -14.47
N LEU A 80 -5.48 -7.61 -13.30
CA LEU A 80 -4.90 -7.83 -11.99
C LEU A 80 -5.94 -8.53 -11.13
N SER A 81 -5.54 -9.61 -10.48
CA SER A 81 -6.34 -10.29 -9.46
C SER A 81 -5.48 -10.49 -8.23
N VAL A 82 -5.97 -10.02 -7.09
CA VAL A 82 -5.40 -10.32 -5.78
C VAL A 82 -6.43 -11.11 -4.98
N ALA A 83 -6.02 -12.27 -4.48
CA ALA A 83 -6.82 -13.11 -3.63
C ALA A 83 -6.11 -13.31 -2.30
N MET A 84 -6.83 -13.18 -1.20
CA MET A 84 -6.33 -13.49 0.13
C MET A 84 -7.21 -14.55 0.77
N ASP A 85 -6.60 -15.70 1.10
CA ASP A 85 -7.24 -16.80 1.81
C ASP A 85 -6.44 -17.12 3.07
N GLY A 86 -6.97 -16.72 4.22
CA GLY A 86 -6.38 -16.96 5.53
C GLY A 86 -4.98 -16.35 5.68
N ALA A 87 -3.95 -17.18 5.47
CA ALA A 87 -2.54 -16.79 5.57
C ALA A 87 -1.85 -16.72 4.20
N VAL A 88 -2.57 -16.90 3.11
CA VAL A 88 -2.01 -16.88 1.75
C VAL A 88 -2.56 -15.68 1.01
N LEU A 89 -1.67 -14.93 0.36
CA LEU A 89 -2.02 -13.89 -0.61
C LEU A 89 -1.44 -14.29 -1.96
N VAL A 90 -2.27 -14.25 -3.01
CA VAL A 90 -1.87 -14.55 -4.38
C VAL A 90 -2.20 -13.35 -5.25
N VAL A 91 -1.21 -12.87 -6.00
CA VAL A 91 -1.36 -11.88 -7.07
C VAL A 91 -1.14 -12.58 -8.39
N THR A 92 -2.05 -12.35 -9.32
CA THR A 92 -1.90 -12.78 -10.71
C THR A 92 -2.15 -11.60 -11.64
N THR A 93 -1.23 -11.41 -12.57
CA THR A 93 -1.38 -10.57 -13.75
C THR A 93 -1.05 -11.42 -14.98
N GLY A 94 -1.06 -10.82 -16.18
CA GLY A 94 -0.62 -11.53 -17.39
C GLY A 94 0.81 -12.07 -17.33
N GLU A 95 1.72 -11.38 -16.62
CA GLU A 95 3.16 -11.71 -16.60
C GLU A 95 3.69 -12.02 -15.20
N LEU A 96 3.14 -11.37 -14.18
CA LEU A 96 3.51 -11.55 -12.78
C LEU A 96 2.58 -12.56 -12.10
N ARG A 97 3.17 -13.57 -11.46
CA ARG A 97 2.52 -14.41 -10.46
C ARG A 97 3.30 -14.28 -9.15
N LEU A 98 2.64 -13.92 -8.07
CA LEU A 98 3.25 -13.77 -6.75
C LEU A 98 2.37 -14.48 -5.72
N ALA A 99 2.95 -15.40 -4.96
CA ALA A 99 2.29 -16.06 -3.84
C ALA A 99 3.07 -15.77 -2.56
N LEU A 100 2.39 -15.27 -1.55
CA LEU A 100 2.94 -14.95 -0.24
C LEU A 100 2.25 -15.79 0.82
N ARG A 101 3.03 -16.46 1.67
CA ARG A 101 2.53 -17.17 2.84
C ARG A 101 2.93 -16.43 4.10
N ALA A 102 1.96 -15.90 4.80
CA ALA A 102 2.08 -15.35 6.13
C ALA A 102 2.33 -16.45 7.17
N GLY A 103 3.18 -16.12 8.14
CA GLY A 103 3.39 -16.90 9.34
C GLY A 103 2.38 -16.56 10.44
N ARG A 104 2.82 -16.72 11.69
CA ARG A 104 1.96 -16.52 12.86
C ARG A 104 1.38 -15.11 12.91
N ARG A 105 0.10 -15.02 13.27
CA ARG A 105 -0.63 -13.78 13.52
C ARG A 105 -0.15 -13.09 14.81
N TRP A 106 0.13 -11.81 14.70
CA TRP A 106 0.41 -10.92 15.83
C TRP A 106 -0.62 -9.79 15.82
N PRO A 107 -1.60 -9.79 16.75
CA PRO A 107 -2.51 -8.65 16.87
C PRO A 107 -1.70 -7.43 17.32
N ILE A 108 -1.93 -6.30 16.66
CA ILE A 108 -1.38 -5.02 17.10
C ILE A 108 -2.50 -4.37 17.93
N PRO A 109 -2.30 -4.12 19.24
CA PRO A 109 -3.29 -3.40 20.01
C PRO A 109 -3.54 -2.05 19.31
N LEU A 110 -4.82 -1.68 19.15
CA LEU A 110 -5.26 -0.43 18.54
C LEU A 110 -4.69 0.76 19.33
N LEU A 111 -3.48 1.17 18.98
CA LEU A 111 -2.79 2.30 19.58
C LEU A 111 -3.27 3.65 19.00
N GLY A 112 -4.37 3.64 18.24
CA GLY A 112 -4.81 4.74 17.39
C GLY A 112 -6.18 5.32 17.77
N LEU A 113 -6.34 5.81 19.00
CA LEU A 113 -7.43 6.72 19.38
C LEU A 113 -6.93 8.11 19.83
N ARG A 114 -5.63 8.37 19.73
CA ARG A 114 -5.07 9.62 20.23
C ARG A 114 -4.27 10.33 19.16
N SER A 115 -4.48 11.64 19.08
CA SER A 115 -3.62 12.54 18.31
C SER A 115 -2.15 12.24 18.61
N GLN A 116 -1.27 12.37 17.62
CA GLN A 116 0.15 11.98 17.72
C GLN A 116 0.94 12.59 18.89
N ARG A 117 0.38 13.59 19.58
CA ARG A 117 0.94 14.16 20.81
C ARG A 117 0.88 13.21 22.01
N SER A 118 0.08 12.15 21.96
CA SER A 118 -0.14 11.25 23.11
C SER A 118 0.33 9.80 22.90
N LEU A 119 1.00 9.48 21.78
CA LEU A 119 1.57 8.15 21.57
C LEU A 119 2.75 7.92 22.50
N ARG A 120 2.72 6.82 23.28
CA ARG A 120 3.82 6.42 24.17
C ARG A 120 5.06 6.04 23.33
N PRO A 121 6.29 6.19 23.86
CA PRO A 121 7.53 5.87 23.12
C PRO A 121 7.57 4.44 22.55
N ILE A 122 6.98 3.48 23.27
CA ILE A 122 6.89 2.07 22.88
C ILE A 122 5.99 1.87 21.65
N GLU A 123 4.96 2.70 21.48
CA GLU A 123 3.99 2.63 20.37
C GLU A 123 4.61 3.17 19.08
N ARG A 124 5.46 4.20 19.20
CA ARG A 124 6.31 4.71 18.11
C ARG A 124 7.37 3.70 17.70
N LEU A 125 7.90 2.93 18.65
CA LEU A 125 8.87 1.87 18.40
C LEU A 125 8.21 0.69 17.69
N VAL A 126 7.02 0.25 18.12
CA VAL A 126 6.25 -0.81 17.45
C VAL A 126 5.85 -0.40 16.04
N ALA A 127 5.33 0.80 15.82
CA ALA A 127 5.05 1.30 14.48
C ALA A 127 6.29 1.33 13.58
N ARG A 128 7.44 1.79 14.09
CA ARG A 128 8.70 1.83 13.33
C ARG A 128 9.29 0.44 13.06
N VAL A 129 9.18 -0.49 14.00
CA VAL A 129 9.79 -1.83 13.93
C VAL A 129 8.91 -2.81 13.15
N VAL A 130 7.59 -2.68 13.25
CA VAL A 130 6.60 -3.59 12.66
C VAL A 130 6.07 -3.08 11.32
N LEU A 131 5.88 -1.76 11.17
CA LEU A 131 5.30 -1.16 9.97
C LEU A 131 6.32 -0.40 9.11
N GLY A 132 7.54 -0.13 9.60
CA GLY A 132 8.56 0.62 8.86
C GLY A 132 8.25 2.12 8.66
N VAL A 133 7.00 2.54 8.87
CA VAL A 133 6.53 3.91 8.58
C VAL A 133 6.19 4.68 9.86
N ARG A 134 6.32 6.02 9.79
CA ARG A 134 5.71 6.90 10.80
C ARG A 134 4.19 6.70 10.70
N THR A 135 3.42 6.72 11.79
CA THR A 135 1.96 6.46 11.74
C THR A 135 1.13 7.58 11.10
N SER A 136 1.77 8.70 10.79
CA SER A 136 1.24 9.67 9.85
C SER A 136 2.34 10.34 9.04
N GLY A 137 1.97 10.83 7.87
CA GLY A 137 2.86 11.50 6.94
C GLY A 137 2.09 12.37 5.98
N THR A 138 2.83 13.07 5.15
CA THR A 138 2.31 13.83 4.03
C THR A 138 2.93 13.24 2.78
N SER A 139 2.09 12.84 1.85
CA SER A 139 2.51 12.32 0.56
C SER A 139 3.24 13.42 -0.24
N PRO A 140 3.97 13.06 -1.32
CA PRO A 140 4.58 14.05 -2.22
C PRO A 140 3.56 15.03 -2.86
N THR A 141 2.28 14.68 -2.89
CA THR A 141 1.20 15.51 -3.43
C THR A 141 0.51 16.38 -2.38
N GLY A 142 0.86 16.24 -1.10
CA GLY A 142 0.28 17.03 0.00
C GLY A 142 -0.85 16.34 0.75
N VAL A 143 -1.24 15.13 0.35
CA VAL A 143 -2.25 14.31 1.04
C VAL A 143 -1.69 13.87 2.40
N ARG A 144 -2.46 14.07 3.47
CA ARG A 144 -2.11 13.62 4.81
C ARG A 144 -2.64 12.22 5.02
N GLU A 145 -1.79 11.33 5.50
CA GLU A 145 -2.09 9.92 5.63
C GLU A 145 -1.92 9.47 7.07
N TRP A 146 -2.87 8.73 7.62
CA TRP A 146 -2.77 8.08 8.93
C TRP A 146 -3.04 6.60 8.82
N TYR A 147 -2.09 5.77 9.23
CA TYR A 147 -2.23 4.32 9.20
C TYR A 147 -2.66 3.79 10.57
N ARG A 148 -3.78 3.06 10.58
CA ARG A 148 -4.20 2.25 11.73
C ARG A 148 -3.98 0.78 11.40
N ALA A 149 -2.91 0.18 11.93
CA ALA A 149 -2.68 -1.25 11.80
C ALA A 149 -3.33 -2.01 12.96
N SER A 150 -4.03 -3.09 12.64
CA SER A 150 -4.70 -3.96 13.63
C SER A 150 -4.04 -5.33 13.74
N GLU A 151 -3.31 -5.74 12.71
CA GLU A 151 -2.72 -7.08 12.62
C GLU A 151 -1.44 -7.05 11.82
N TYR A 152 -0.46 -7.83 12.27
CA TYR A 152 0.79 -8.08 11.56
C TYR A 152 1.04 -9.57 11.42
N ARG A 153 1.46 -9.98 10.24
CA ARG A 153 1.96 -11.32 9.95
C ARG A 153 3.26 -11.22 9.18
N PRO A 154 4.38 -11.77 9.68
CA PRO A 154 5.58 -11.87 8.86
C PRO A 154 5.31 -12.81 7.67
N VAL A 155 5.80 -12.48 6.48
CA VAL A 155 5.81 -13.44 5.36
C VAL A 155 6.95 -14.42 5.60
N VAL A 156 6.64 -15.71 5.61
CA VAL A 156 7.58 -16.80 5.93
C VAL A 156 7.95 -17.64 4.71
N ALA A 157 7.17 -17.55 3.63
CA ALA A 157 7.51 -18.11 2.34
C ALA A 157 6.91 -17.23 1.24
N ALA A 158 7.60 -17.14 0.12
CA ALA A 158 7.12 -16.46 -1.06
C ALA A 158 7.61 -17.19 -2.31
N GLU A 159 6.80 -17.15 -3.35
CA GLU A 159 7.14 -17.65 -4.68
C GLU A 159 6.70 -16.60 -5.69
N ALA A 160 7.58 -16.23 -6.61
CA ALA A 160 7.26 -15.23 -7.62
C ALA A 160 7.88 -15.54 -8.97
N TYR A 161 7.09 -15.31 -10.02
CA TYR A 161 7.49 -15.47 -11.40
C TYR A 161 7.12 -14.21 -12.18
N LEU A 162 8.03 -13.77 -13.04
CA LEU A 162 7.80 -12.72 -14.02
C LEU A 162 8.10 -13.28 -15.40
N GLU A 163 7.12 -13.28 -16.30
CA GLU A 163 7.24 -13.87 -17.64
C GLU A 163 7.75 -15.33 -17.59
N GLY A 164 7.29 -16.09 -16.58
CA GLY A 164 7.73 -17.47 -16.35
C GLY A 164 9.11 -17.62 -15.70
N ARG A 165 9.87 -16.55 -15.48
CA ARG A 165 11.17 -16.60 -14.79
C ARG A 165 11.00 -16.45 -13.28
N HIS A 166 11.54 -17.39 -12.52
CA HIS A 166 11.52 -17.33 -11.06
C HIS A 166 12.35 -16.15 -10.55
N LEU A 167 11.78 -15.34 -9.65
CA LEU A 167 12.42 -14.13 -9.13
C LEU A 167 13.45 -14.41 -8.02
N GLY A 168 13.67 -15.67 -7.66
CA GLY A 168 14.63 -16.10 -6.66
C GLY A 168 14.04 -16.17 -5.25
N GLU A 169 14.91 -16.32 -4.25
CA GLU A 169 14.48 -16.48 -2.86
C GLU A 169 13.94 -15.19 -2.24
N LEU A 170 13.04 -15.34 -1.26
CA LEU A 170 12.51 -14.26 -0.42
C LEU A 170 13.65 -13.60 0.38
N GLY A 171 13.88 -12.32 0.16
CA GLY A 171 14.96 -11.55 0.80
C GLY A 171 14.51 -10.64 1.94
N ARG A 172 15.47 -10.13 2.72
CA ARG A 172 15.29 -8.93 3.56
C ARG A 172 15.87 -7.74 2.81
N PHE A 173 15.16 -6.61 2.82
CA PHE A 173 15.59 -5.42 2.07
C PHE A 173 16.20 -4.38 3.00
N HIS A 174 17.41 -3.94 2.67
CA HIS A 174 18.11 -2.90 3.41
C HIS A 174 18.06 -1.53 2.73
N GLU A 175 17.85 -1.51 1.41
CA GLU A 175 17.70 -0.29 0.61
C GLU A 175 16.23 0.11 0.51
N PRO A 176 15.91 1.42 0.66
CA PRO A 176 14.56 1.92 0.42
C PRO A 176 14.09 1.61 -1.01
N ALA A 177 12.84 1.20 -1.16
CA ALA A 177 12.12 1.09 -2.43
C ALA A 177 11.76 2.47 -3.01
N GLY A 178 11.82 3.54 -2.19
CA GLY A 178 11.71 4.90 -2.68
C GLY A 178 10.28 5.34 -3.00
N PHE A 179 9.28 4.69 -2.40
CA PHE A 179 7.87 5.09 -2.49
C PHE A 179 7.51 6.28 -1.56
N GLY A 180 8.50 6.79 -0.81
CA GLY A 180 8.29 7.90 0.12
C GLY A 180 7.71 7.42 1.45
N PHE A 181 6.49 7.86 1.79
CA PHE A 181 5.89 7.54 3.09
C PHE A 181 5.43 6.08 3.22
N SER A 182 5.10 5.44 2.10
CA SER A 182 4.66 4.03 2.03
C SER A 182 5.80 3.07 1.79
N GLU A 183 6.99 3.43 2.31
CA GLU A 183 8.18 2.59 2.26
C GLU A 183 7.87 1.24 2.95
N PRO A 184 7.90 0.11 2.23
CA PRO A 184 7.58 -1.17 2.83
C PRO A 184 8.54 -1.49 3.97
N PRO A 185 8.07 -2.18 5.03
CA PRO A 185 8.95 -2.61 6.09
C PRO A 185 10.08 -3.49 5.50
N ARG A 186 11.30 -3.31 6.04
CA ARG A 186 12.50 -4.08 5.64
C ARG A 186 12.32 -5.59 5.70
N ARG A 187 11.31 -6.05 6.46
CA ARG A 187 10.92 -7.45 6.60
C ARG A 187 9.60 -7.66 5.86
N PRO A 188 9.55 -8.62 4.92
CA PRO A 188 8.33 -9.03 4.26
C PRO A 188 7.21 -9.34 5.26
N ALA A 189 6.03 -8.77 5.05
CA ALA A 189 4.90 -8.88 5.97
C ALA A 189 3.57 -8.65 5.26
N ILE A 190 2.50 -9.21 5.83
CA ILE A 190 1.10 -8.87 5.54
C ILE A 190 0.54 -8.16 6.77
N VAL A 191 -0.02 -6.98 6.57
CA VAL A 191 -0.52 -6.12 7.64
C VAL A 191 -1.95 -5.72 7.34
N ARG A 192 -2.88 -5.91 8.30
CA ARG A 192 -4.22 -5.33 8.18
C ARG A 192 -4.19 -3.88 8.60
N VAL A 193 -4.69 -3.01 7.73
CA VAL A 193 -4.57 -1.57 7.86
C VAL A 193 -5.87 -0.87 7.50
N ARG A 194 -6.11 0.26 8.19
CA ARG A 194 -7.19 1.20 7.89
C ARG A 194 -6.63 2.60 7.70
N PRO A 195 -6.05 2.91 6.53
CA PRO A 195 -5.52 4.23 6.27
C PRO A 195 -6.66 5.24 6.16
N ARG A 196 -6.43 6.43 6.72
CA ARG A 196 -7.24 7.61 6.48
C ARG A 196 -6.43 8.59 5.64
N LEU A 197 -7.01 9.05 4.55
CA LEU A 197 -6.45 10.07 3.68
C LEU A 197 -7.21 11.37 3.91
N GLU A 198 -6.50 12.47 4.06
CA GLU A 198 -7.06 13.82 4.08
C GLU A 198 -6.31 14.65 3.04
N ASP A 199 -7.03 15.00 1.99
CA ASP A 199 -6.54 15.78 0.87
C ASP A 199 -7.01 17.23 1.01
N PRO A 200 -6.10 18.17 1.31
CA PRO A 200 -6.44 19.59 1.39
C PRO A 200 -6.64 20.24 0.02
N THR A 201 -6.25 19.59 -1.09
CA THR A 201 -6.36 20.17 -2.44
C THR A 201 -7.67 19.81 -3.14
N GLY A 202 -8.37 18.77 -2.69
CA GLY A 202 -9.63 18.30 -3.29
C GLY A 202 -9.46 17.43 -4.54
N CYS A 203 -8.22 17.10 -4.91
CA CYS A 203 -7.91 16.29 -6.09
C CYS A 203 -8.50 14.87 -5.98
N LEU A 204 -8.41 14.27 -4.79
CA LEU A 204 -9.05 12.98 -4.52
C LEU A 204 -10.57 13.03 -4.75
N GLU A 205 -11.23 14.12 -4.34
CA GLU A 205 -12.67 14.26 -4.54
C GLU A 205 -13.04 14.36 -6.03
N GLU A 206 -12.24 15.08 -6.82
CA GLU A 206 -12.43 15.20 -8.28
C GLU A 206 -12.31 13.85 -8.98
N VAL A 207 -11.29 13.05 -8.66
CA VAL A 207 -11.13 11.69 -9.20
C VAL A 207 -12.33 10.83 -8.86
N LEU A 208 -12.79 10.85 -7.60
CA LEU A 208 -13.96 10.07 -7.17
C LEU A 208 -15.25 10.52 -7.84
N ARG A 209 -15.42 11.82 -8.09
CA ARG A 209 -16.56 12.37 -8.84
C ARG A 209 -16.52 11.98 -10.30
N ALA A 210 -15.35 12.03 -10.96
CA ALA A 210 -15.18 11.61 -12.34
C ALA A 210 -15.48 10.11 -12.51
N GLY A 211 -14.94 9.27 -11.62
CA GLY A 211 -15.17 7.82 -11.63
C GLY A 211 -16.63 7.40 -11.44
N ARG A 212 -17.45 8.21 -10.76
CA ARG A 212 -18.90 7.98 -10.61
C ARG A 212 -19.72 8.35 -11.85
N ARG A 213 -19.24 9.29 -12.68
CA ARG A 213 -19.94 9.74 -13.89
C ARG A 213 -19.67 8.86 -15.11
N GLY A 214 -18.59 8.07 -15.08
CA GLY A 214 -18.23 7.13 -16.14
C GLY A 214 -18.71 5.68 -15.92
N ARG A 215 -19.56 5.44 -14.92
CA ARG A 215 -20.31 4.18 -14.73
C ARG A 215 -21.70 4.32 -15.30
#